data_AF-A0A2V9A9N5-F1
#
_entry.id   AF-A0A2V9A9N5-F1
#
_cell.length_a   1.000
_cell.length_b   1.000
_cell.length_c   1.000
_cell.angle_alpha   90.00
_cell.angle_beta   90.00
_cell.angle_gamma   90.00
#
_symmetry.space_group_name_H-M   'P 1'
#
loop_
_entity.id
_entity.type
_entity.pdbx_description
1 polymer ?
#
loop_
_entity_poly.entity_id
_entity_poly.type
_entity_poly.pdbx_seq_one_letter_code
_entity_poly.pdbx_strand_id
1 'polypeptide(L)'
;MLLVRDFVAHMASEVVKRLVEGGQIETKALEAVTTRVRQRMLEELTVEDRLNEEVRQILVERQDEMRSTGVSYQEMYKKVKQHLARDRKLVLR
;
A
#
# COMPACT_ATOMS: atom_id res chain seq x y z
N MET A 1 7.32 -6.12 -3.66
CA MET A 1 7.65 -7.52 -3.27
C MET A 1 6.32 -8.21 -2.98
N LEU A 2 5.91 -9.17 -3.80
CA LEU A 2 4.64 -9.88 -3.61
C LEU A 2 4.80 -10.86 -2.43
N LEU A 3 4.49 -10.41 -1.21
CA LEU A 3 4.21 -11.37 -0.14
C LEU A 3 3.05 -12.23 -0.63
N VAL A 4 3.25 -13.55 -0.61
CA VAL A 4 2.25 -14.53 -1.00
C VAL A 4 1.00 -14.26 -0.15
N ARG A 5 -0.15 -14.08 -0.79
CA ARG A 5 -1.42 -13.69 -0.12
C ARG A 5 -1.75 -14.62 1.05
N ASP A 6 -1.41 -15.90 0.91
CA ASP A 6 -1.61 -16.93 1.93
C ASP A 6 -0.73 -16.69 3.17
N PHE A 7 0.49 -16.18 2.98
CA PHE A 7 1.35 -15.80 4.08
C PHE A 7 0.79 -14.61 4.85
N VAL A 8 0.21 -13.62 4.16
CA VAL A 8 -0.46 -12.49 4.82
C VAL A 8 -1.70 -12.95 5.60
N ALA A 9 -2.45 -13.90 5.06
CA ALA A 9 -3.59 -14.49 5.76
C ALA A 9 -3.14 -15.23 7.04
N HIS A 10 -2.08 -16.03 6.94
CA HIS A 10 -1.52 -16.72 8.11
C HIS A 10 -1.01 -15.73 9.17
N MET A 11 -0.24 -14.72 8.77
CA MET A 11 0.25 -13.69 9.68
C MET A 11 -0.88 -12.94 10.38
N ALA A 12 -1.95 -12.56 9.67
CA ALA A 12 -3.08 -11.87 10.26
C ALA A 12 -3.76 -12.72 11.36
N SER A 13 -3.95 -14.01 11.10
CA SER A 13 -4.51 -14.95 12.08
C SER A 13 -3.62 -15.08 13.32
N GLU A 14 -2.30 -15.25 13.14
CA GLU A 14 -1.35 -15.35 14.25
C GLU A 14 -1.28 -14.06 15.09
N VAL A 15 -1.31 -12.90 14.45
CA VAL A 15 -1.34 -11.61 15.14
C VAL A 15 -2.59 -11.51 16.01
N VAL A 16 -3.79 -11.72 15.44
CA VAL A 16 -5.04 -11.61 16.22
C VAL A 16 -5.08 -12.61 17.37
N LYS A 17 -4.64 -13.85 17.12
CA LYS A 17 -4.54 -14.88 18.17
C LYS A 17 -3.68 -14.40 19.35
N ARG A 18 -2.47 -13.89 19.08
CA ARG A 18 -1.56 -13.39 20.14
C ARG A 18 -2.11 -12.17 20.87
N LEU A 19 -2.83 -11.28 20.18
CA LEU A 19 -3.47 -10.12 20.82
C LEU A 19 -4.55 -10.55 21.83
N VAL A 20 -5.32 -11.59 21.50
CA VAL A 20 -6.35 -12.14 22.38
C VAL A 20 -5.71 -12.91 23.54
N GLU A 21 -4.77 -13.81 23.26
CA GLU A 21 -4.06 -14.60 24.29
C GLU A 21 -3.29 -13.71 25.27
N GLY A 22 -2.74 -12.59 24.79
CA GLY A 22 -2.07 -11.59 25.62
C GLY A 22 -3.01 -10.64 26.37
N GLY A 23 -4.33 -10.79 26.25
CA GLY A 23 -5.32 -9.94 26.90
C GLY A 23 -5.32 -8.48 26.42
N GLN A 24 -4.72 -8.20 25.26
CA GLN A 24 -4.63 -6.84 24.70
C GLN A 24 -5.93 -6.42 24.00
N ILE A 25 -6.68 -7.40 23.50
CA ILE A 25 -8.01 -7.22 22.92
C ILE A 25 -8.96 -8.32 23.42
N GLU A 26 -10.23 -7.98 23.58
CA GLU A 26 -11.31 -8.93 23.79
C GLU A 26 -12.30 -8.81 22.63
N THR A 27 -12.68 -9.94 22.03
CA THR A 27 -13.64 -9.94 20.91
C THR A 27 -14.50 -11.19 20.92
N LYS A 28 -15.79 -11.02 20.63
CA LYS A 28 -16.74 -12.12 20.41
C LYS A 28 -16.76 -12.60 18.96
N ALA A 29 -16.09 -11.88 18.06
CA ALA A 29 -16.12 -12.11 16.61
C ALA A 29 -14.69 -12.20 16.06
N LEU A 30 -13.96 -13.26 16.45
CA LEU A 30 -12.55 -13.45 16.11
C LEU A 30 -12.31 -13.41 14.59
N GLU A 31 -13.13 -14.11 13.82
CA GLU A 31 -13.01 -14.19 12.35
C GLU A 31 -13.15 -12.82 11.67
N ALA A 32 -14.09 -12.00 12.14
CA ALA A 32 -14.32 -10.66 11.61
C ALA A 32 -13.12 -9.75 11.89
N VAL A 33 -12.52 -9.85 13.08
CA VAL A 33 -11.30 -9.11 13.44
C VAL A 33 -10.13 -9.55 12.57
N THR A 34 -9.89 -10.86 12.43
CA THR A 34 -8.85 -11.42 11.57
C THR A 34 -9.01 -10.98 10.12
N THR A 35 -10.23 -10.98 9.59
CA THR A 35 -10.51 -10.51 8.23
C THR A 35 -10.15 -9.05 8.04
N ARG A 36 -10.52 -8.19 8.99
CA ARG A 36 -10.19 -6.75 8.95
C ARG A 36 -8.68 -6.52 9.04
N VAL A 37 -7.99 -7.20 9.93
CA VAL A 37 -6.53 -7.11 10.07
C VAL A 37 -5.86 -7.56 8.77
N ARG A 38 -6.26 -8.70 8.21
CA ARG A 38 -5.74 -9.18 6.93
C ARG A 38 -5.94 -8.18 5.79
N GLN A 39 -7.14 -7.59 5.68
CA GLN A 39 -7.44 -6.58 4.66
C GLN A 39 -6.52 -5.37 4.80
N ARG A 40 -6.36 -4.85 6.02
CA ARG A 40 -5.45 -3.71 6.27
C ARG A 40 -3.99 -4.04 6.01
N MET A 41 -3.54 -5.23 6.39
CA MET A 41 -2.19 -5.67 6.05
C MET A 41 -1.97 -5.73 4.53
N LEU A 42 -2.94 -6.25 3.77
CA LEU A 42 -2.85 -6.27 2.30
C LEU A 42 -2.86 -4.86 1.69
N GLU A 43 -3.70 -3.97 2.20
CA GLU A 43 -3.73 -2.56 1.76
C GLU A 43 -2.38 -1.89 1.95
N GLU A 44 -1.78 -2.03 3.14
CA GLU A 44 -0.46 -1.47 3.46
C GLU A 44 0.65 -2.09 2.62
N LEU A 45 0.65 -3.41 2.43
CA LEU A 45 1.68 -4.10 1.64
C LEU A 45 1.62 -3.77 0.14
N THR A 46 0.45 -3.38 -0.36
CA THR A 46 0.25 -3.05 -1.78
C THR A 46 0.25 -1.56 -2.06
N VAL A 47 0.40 -0.72 -1.03
CA VAL A 47 0.27 0.73 -1.15
C VAL A 47 1.29 1.33 -2.11
N GLU A 48 2.52 0.82 -2.09
CA GLU A 48 3.58 1.32 -2.96
C GLU A 48 3.36 0.89 -4.42
N ASP A 49 2.95 -0.36 -4.64
CA ASP A 49 2.65 -0.86 -5.99
C ASP A 49 1.50 -0.06 -6.62
N ARG A 50 0.45 0.22 -5.84
CA ARG A 50 -0.67 1.08 -6.26
C ARG A 50 -0.21 2.50 -6.57
N LEU A 51 0.62 3.08 -5.71
CA LEU A 51 1.19 4.41 -5.92
C LEU A 51 2.02 4.46 -7.21
N ASN A 52 2.88 3.46 -7.42
CA ASN A 52 3.71 3.37 -8.62
C ASN A 52 2.87 3.28 -9.90
N GLU A 53 1.79 2.50 -9.86
CA GLU A 53 0.87 2.37 -10.99
C GLU A 53 0.15 3.68 -11.31
N GLU A 54 -0.34 4.37 -10.28
CA GLU A 54 -0.98 5.67 -10.44
C GLU A 54 -0.01 6.73 -11.00
N VAL A 55 1.25 6.75 -10.52
CA VAL A 55 2.27 7.64 -11.07
C VAL A 55 2.47 7.34 -12.56
N ARG A 56 2.53 6.07 -12.96
CA ARG A 56 2.66 5.70 -14.39
C ARG A 56 1.48 6.21 -15.21
N GLN A 57 0.26 6.04 -14.72
CA GLN A 57 -0.95 6.49 -15.41
C GLN A 57 -0.94 8.01 -15.63
N ILE A 58 -0.62 8.78 -14.59
CA ILE A 58 -0.51 10.25 -14.67
C ILE A 58 0.51 10.68 -15.74
N LEU A 59 1.66 10.01 -15.80
CA LEU A 59 2.71 10.36 -16.77
C LEU A 59 2.36 9.94 -18.20
N VAL A 60 1.61 8.85 -18.38
CA VAL A 60 1.10 8.43 -19.69
C VAL A 60 0.09 9.45 -20.21
N GLU A 61 -0.82 9.90 -19.37
CA GLU A 61 -1.81 10.93 -19.73
C GLU A 61 -1.17 12.27 -20.10
N ARG A 62 0.00 12.59 -19.54
CA ARG A 62 0.73 13.85 -19.77
C ARG A 62 1.96 13.73 -20.67
N GLN A 63 2.06 12.65 -21.45
CA GLN A 63 3.28 12.37 -22.22
C GLN A 63 3.60 13.47 -23.26
N ASP A 64 2.59 14.06 -23.90
CA ASP A 64 2.78 15.15 -24.88
C ASP A 64 3.25 16.45 -24.25
N GLU A 65 2.74 16.77 -23.06
CA GLU A 65 3.17 17.93 -22.28
C GLU A 65 4.65 17.81 -21.91
N MET A 66 5.10 16.62 -21.48
CA MET A 66 6.51 16.36 -21.18
C MET A 66 7.40 16.44 -22.42
N ARG A 67 6.93 15.96 -23.58
CA ARG A 67 7.65 16.11 -24.85
C ARG A 67 7.84 17.58 -25.22
N SER A 68 6.80 18.40 -25.07
CA SER A 68 6.83 19.82 -25.41
C SER A 68 7.73 20.65 -24.47
N THR A 69 7.81 20.26 -23.20
CA THR A 69 8.59 20.95 -22.17
C THR A 69 10.03 20.43 -22.03
N GLY A 70 10.37 19.33 -22.73
CA GLY A 70 11.70 18.72 -22.69
C GLY A 70 12.04 18.03 -21.36
N VAL A 71 11.05 17.74 -20.52
CA VAL A 71 11.28 17.18 -19.17
C VAL A 71 11.41 15.66 -19.24
N SER A 72 12.38 15.11 -18.50
CA SER A 72 12.60 13.67 -18.41
C SER A 72 11.48 12.95 -17.64
N TYR A 73 11.00 11.84 -18.21
CA TYR A 73 10.05 10.93 -17.54
C TYR A 73 10.55 10.49 -16.16
N GLN A 74 11.84 10.17 -16.03
CA GLN A 74 12.41 9.67 -14.78
C GLN A 74 12.38 10.73 -13.67
N GLU A 75 12.59 11.99 -14.02
CA GLU A 75 12.53 13.11 -13.06
C GLU A 75 11.10 13.37 -12.62
N MET A 76 10.16 13.37 -13.57
CA MET A 76 8.74 13.56 -13.28
C MET A 76 8.18 12.41 -12.45
N TYR A 77 8.58 11.18 -12.72
CA TYR A 77 8.21 10.01 -11.90
C TYR A 77 8.59 10.22 -10.43
N LYS A 78 9.83 10.65 -10.16
CA LYS A 78 10.28 10.93 -8.79
C LYS A 78 9.46 12.05 -8.14
N LYS A 79 9.23 13.15 -8.86
CA LYS A 79 8.46 14.30 -8.35
C LYS A 79 7.01 13.96 -8.05
N VAL A 80 6.32 13.30 -8.97
CA VAL A 80 4.91 12.91 -8.82
C VAL A 80 4.76 11.86 -7.72
N LYS A 81 5.65 10.84 -7.66
CA LYS A 81 5.65 9.84 -6.58
C LYS A 81 5.82 10.51 -5.21
N GLN A 82 6.76 11.43 -5.07
CA GLN A 82 6.99 12.17 -3.82
C GLN A 82 5.83 13.10 -3.45
N HIS A 83 5.19 13.73 -4.44
CA HIS A 83 4.01 14.56 -4.21
C HIS A 83 2.85 13.72 -3.67
N LEU A 84 2.46 12.69 -4.41
CA LEU A 84 1.36 11.79 -4.03
C LEU A 84 1.61 11.09 -2.69
N ALA A 85 2.84 10.66 -2.42
CA ALA A 85 3.19 10.06 -1.13
C ALA A 85 3.01 11.05 0.03
N ARG A 86 3.40 12.31 -0.13
CA ARG A 86 3.24 13.34 0.89
C ARG A 86 1.77 13.70 1.12
N ASP A 87 1.02 13.93 0.06
CA ASP A 87 -0.41 14.30 0.15
C ASP A 87 -1.21 13.25 0.91
N ARG A 88 -0.89 11.98 0.66
CA ARG A 88 -1.57 10.82 1.26
C ARG A 88 -0.92 10.35 2.55
N LYS A 89 0.12 11.05 3.03
CA LYS A 89 0.89 10.70 4.24
C LYS A 89 1.36 9.23 4.24
N LEU A 90 1.74 8.73 3.06
CA LEU A 90 2.20 7.36 2.88
C LEU A 90 3.61 7.21 3.40
N VAL A 91 3.87 6.12 4.11
CA VAL A 91 5.23 5.70 4.47
C VAL A 91 5.72 4.79 3.35
N LEU A 92 6.65 5.30 2.55
CA LEU A 92 7.35 4.50 1.55
C LEU A 92 8.48 3.72 2.24
N ARG A 93 8.60 2.42 1.96
CA ARG A 93 9.67 1.56 2.48
C ARG A 93 10.69 1.24 1.39
#